data_AF-A0A954Z2U0-F1
#
_entry.id   AF-A0A954Z2U0-F1
#
_cell.length_a   1.000
_cell.length_b   1.000
_cell.length_c   1.000
_cell.angle_alpha   90.00
_cell.angle_beta   90.00
_cell.angle_gamma   90.00
#
_symmetry.space_group_name_H-M   'P 1'
#
loop_
_entity.id
_entity.type
_entity.pdbx_description
1 polymer ?
#
loop_
_entity_poly.entity_id
_entity_poly.type
_entity_poly.pdbx_seq_one_letter_code
_entity_poly.pdbx_strand_id
1 'polypeptide(L)'
;MNPAARFASRFALCVCAFVLTDTLMAGPADLLDQAVRETKGRKQANVDADDIGEIVARADRLFDQQAFTEAVRLYEKAYRLAPDDRANFARMIVARRAAGLMTDSDREALSIIEEERRANVASVFRGVRLGVIQSREALGVGDIALAERLVANAEFDLRGLPSEIDATPYWRKLTAARKLIARKRGHDPVDASDGAVAEPSPTRMAPSAQDVLLLDDLGEADAAAPTSKPIVVDLASDSNTGEIIDVDELLAATQRRLEYDRDLDRAIAAARADMLLTAAEAALPPDANGGMTFPPDWAEKSARRSKYRDGVIY
;
A
#
# COMPACT_ATOMS: atom_id res chain seq x y z
N MET A 1 -33.68 -25.46 67.38
CA MET A 1 -33.43 -24.01 67.20
C MET A 1 -32.04 -23.86 66.58
N ASN A 2 -31.96 -23.36 65.34
CA ASN A 2 -30.77 -23.48 64.49
C ASN A 2 -30.03 -22.14 64.38
N PRO A 3 -28.74 -22.02 64.77
CA PRO A 3 -28.01 -20.74 64.86
C PRO A 3 -27.54 -20.17 63.50
N ALA A 4 -27.77 -20.86 62.38
CA ALA A 4 -27.28 -20.45 61.05
C ALA A 4 -28.07 -19.31 60.38
N ALA A 5 -29.24 -18.91 60.90
CA ALA A 5 -30.12 -17.95 60.24
C ALA A 5 -29.85 -16.46 60.58
N ARG A 6 -28.88 -16.15 61.45
CA ARG A 6 -28.67 -14.76 61.94
C ARG A 6 -27.54 -13.98 61.27
N PHE A 7 -26.76 -14.58 60.38
CA PHE A 7 -25.63 -13.88 59.72
C PHE A 7 -25.95 -13.29 58.34
N ALA A 8 -27.02 -13.72 57.66
CA ALA A 8 -27.35 -13.24 56.32
C ALA A 8 -27.96 -11.83 56.27
N SER A 9 -28.49 -11.31 57.39
CA SER A 9 -29.23 -10.03 57.40
C SER A 9 -28.37 -8.79 57.65
N ARG A 10 -27.08 -8.93 58.00
CA ARG A 10 -26.21 -7.78 58.30
C ARG A 10 -25.25 -7.38 57.17
N PHE A 11 -25.02 -8.25 56.19
CA PHE A 11 -24.21 -7.90 55.01
C PHE A 11 -25.00 -7.18 53.91
N ALA A 12 -26.33 -7.34 53.86
CA ALA A 12 -27.17 -6.68 52.85
C ALA A 12 -27.32 -5.16 53.06
N LEU A 13 -27.05 -4.64 54.26
CA LEU A 13 -27.17 -3.20 54.57
C LEU A 13 -25.86 -2.41 54.42
N CYS A 14 -24.71 -3.08 54.30
CA CYS A 14 -23.42 -2.39 54.18
C CYS A 14 -23.01 -2.14 52.71
N VAL A 15 -23.48 -2.97 51.77
CA VAL A 15 -23.16 -2.81 50.33
C VAL A 15 -24.03 -1.72 49.67
N CYS A 16 -25.19 -1.37 50.22
CA CYS A 16 -26.00 -0.26 49.71
C CYS A 16 -25.49 1.14 50.09
N ALA A 17 -24.56 1.27 51.04
CA ALA A 17 -24.05 2.57 51.47
C ALA A 17 -22.82 3.06 50.67
N PHE A 18 -22.18 2.19 49.88
CA PHE A 18 -20.92 2.54 49.20
C PHE A 18 -21.06 2.86 47.70
N VAL A 19 -22.22 2.63 47.09
CA VAL A 19 -22.44 2.92 45.65
C VAL A 19 -23.07 4.31 45.41
N LEU A 20 -23.38 5.07 46.48
CA LEU A 20 -24.07 6.36 46.36
C LEU A 20 -23.18 7.61 46.52
N THR A 21 -21.87 7.49 46.74
CA THR A 21 -20.99 8.65 46.96
C THR A 21 -20.20 9.12 45.73
N ASP A 22 -20.08 8.32 44.68
CA ASP A 22 -19.27 8.71 43.50
C ASP A 22 -20.03 9.57 42.48
N THR A 23 -21.35 9.74 42.61
CA THR A 23 -22.15 10.57 41.70
C THR A 23 -22.22 12.06 42.08
N LEU A 24 -21.65 12.48 43.21
CA LEU A 24 -21.80 13.86 43.71
C LEU A 24 -20.66 14.83 43.34
N MET A 25 -19.63 14.38 42.63
CA MET A 25 -18.49 15.22 42.23
C MET A 25 -18.38 15.46 40.72
N ALA A 26 -19.35 15.01 39.91
CA ALA A 26 -19.42 15.39 38.51
C ALA A 26 -19.86 16.86 38.42
N GLY A 27 -19.00 17.72 37.89
CA GLY A 27 -19.33 19.13 37.71
C GLY A 27 -20.50 19.27 36.72
N PRO A 28 -21.22 20.41 36.73
CA PRO A 28 -22.32 20.64 35.77
C PRO A 28 -21.87 20.55 34.29
N ALA A 29 -20.58 20.70 34.00
CA ALA A 29 -20.00 20.47 32.67
C ALA A 29 -19.93 18.97 32.30
N ASP A 30 -19.62 18.09 33.26
CA ASP A 30 -19.50 16.64 33.04
C ASP A 30 -20.86 15.99 32.77
N LEU A 31 -21.93 16.53 33.38
CA LEU A 31 -23.31 16.08 33.13
C LEU A 31 -23.76 16.41 31.69
N LEU A 32 -23.29 17.52 31.14
CA LEU A 32 -23.55 17.92 29.75
C LEU A 32 -22.81 17.00 28.77
N ASP A 33 -21.52 16.73 29.04
CA ASP A 33 -20.74 15.79 28.24
C ASP A 33 -21.29 14.36 28.31
N GLN A 34 -21.76 13.92 29.49
CA GLN A 34 -22.41 12.62 29.66
C GLN A 34 -23.75 12.56 28.91
N ALA A 35 -24.59 13.60 28.99
CA ALA A 35 -25.84 13.66 28.24
C ALA A 35 -25.62 13.68 26.72
N VAL A 36 -24.57 14.36 26.23
CA VAL A 36 -24.18 14.36 24.82
C VAL A 36 -23.65 12.98 24.40
N ARG A 37 -22.86 12.29 25.24
CA ARG A 37 -22.42 10.91 24.98
C ARG A 37 -23.57 9.91 24.98
N GLU A 38 -24.52 10.02 25.90
CA GLU A 38 -25.67 9.13 25.97
C GLU A 38 -26.67 9.36 24.83
N THR A 39 -26.84 10.61 24.39
CA THR A 39 -27.69 10.93 23.23
C THR A 39 -27.04 10.55 21.90
N LYS A 40 -25.72 10.73 21.74
CA LYS A 40 -24.98 10.16 20.60
C LYS A 40 -25.03 8.62 20.63
N GLY A 41 -24.75 8.01 21.78
CA GLY A 41 -24.71 6.55 21.95
C GLY A 41 -26.05 5.86 21.67
N ARG A 42 -27.20 6.46 22.03
CA ARG A 42 -28.52 5.84 21.80
C ARG A 42 -29.06 5.98 20.39
N LYS A 43 -28.68 7.02 19.63
CA LYS A 43 -29.13 7.19 18.22
C LYS A 43 -28.20 6.53 17.21
N GLN A 44 -26.93 6.33 17.54
CA GLN A 44 -26.00 5.59 16.67
C GLN A 44 -26.20 4.06 16.76
N ALA A 45 -26.82 3.54 17.82
CA ALA A 45 -26.75 2.12 18.17
C ALA A 45 -27.57 1.15 17.32
N ASN A 46 -28.39 1.60 16.36
CA ASN A 46 -29.17 0.70 15.47
C ASN A 46 -29.52 1.38 14.13
N VAL A 47 -28.68 2.29 13.63
CA VAL A 47 -28.71 2.50 12.17
C VAL A 47 -28.02 1.29 11.60
N ASP A 48 -28.81 0.38 11.01
CA ASP A 48 -28.29 -0.86 10.46
C ASP A 48 -27.19 -0.51 9.46
N ALA A 49 -26.02 -1.15 9.59
CA ALA A 49 -24.92 -0.95 8.65
C ALA A 49 -25.37 -1.20 7.19
N ASP A 50 -26.39 -2.04 7.03
CA ASP A 50 -27.07 -2.35 5.77
C ASP A 50 -27.73 -1.11 5.14
N ASP A 51 -28.35 -0.23 5.94
CA ASP A 51 -28.96 1.01 5.45
C ASP A 51 -27.92 1.97 4.86
N ILE A 52 -26.74 2.03 5.50
CA ILE A 52 -25.63 2.87 5.02
C ILE A 52 -25.11 2.31 3.69
N GLY A 53 -24.95 0.98 3.60
CA GLY A 53 -24.56 0.30 2.37
C GLY A 53 -25.51 0.56 1.21
N GLU A 54 -26.82 0.52 1.45
CA GLU A 54 -27.82 0.81 0.41
C GLU A 54 -27.76 2.28 -0.05
N ILE A 55 -27.63 3.23 0.89
CA ILE A 55 -27.52 4.66 0.56
C ILE A 55 -26.28 4.92 -0.30
N VAL A 56 -25.13 4.34 0.08
CA VAL A 56 -23.87 4.47 -0.66
C VAL A 56 -23.99 3.84 -2.04
N ALA A 57 -24.51 2.62 -2.16
CA ALA A 57 -24.69 1.96 -3.45
C ALA A 57 -25.63 2.74 -4.39
N ARG A 58 -26.67 3.37 -3.83
CA ARG A 58 -27.55 4.27 -4.60
C ARG A 58 -26.83 5.55 -5.02
N ALA A 59 -25.99 6.12 -4.16
CA ALA A 59 -25.16 7.28 -4.49
C ALA A 59 -24.17 6.96 -5.62
N ASP A 60 -23.52 5.79 -5.57
CA ASP A 60 -22.60 5.31 -6.60
C ASP A 60 -23.32 5.20 -7.96
N ARG A 61 -24.52 4.61 -8.00
CA ARG A 61 -25.33 4.56 -9.24
C ARG A 61 -25.67 5.94 -9.79
N LEU A 62 -25.99 6.92 -8.94
CA LEU A 62 -26.26 8.29 -9.37
C LEU A 62 -24.99 8.99 -9.86
N PHE A 63 -23.86 8.72 -9.22
CA PHE A 63 -22.56 9.22 -9.63
C PHE A 63 -22.19 8.69 -11.03
N ASP A 64 -22.38 7.39 -11.27
CA ASP A 64 -22.15 6.76 -12.59
C ASP A 64 -23.08 7.34 -13.68
N GLN A 65 -24.31 7.73 -13.29
CA GLN A 65 -25.28 8.42 -14.16
C GLN A 65 -24.99 9.92 -14.35
N GLN A 66 -23.88 10.43 -13.79
CA GLN A 66 -23.51 11.84 -13.80
C GLN A 66 -24.51 12.78 -13.09
N ALA A 67 -25.41 12.23 -12.28
CA ALA A 67 -26.33 12.98 -11.42
C ALA A 67 -25.62 13.40 -10.11
N PHE A 68 -24.57 14.22 -10.26
CA PHE A 68 -23.60 14.49 -9.17
C PHE A 68 -24.23 15.22 -7.99
N THR A 69 -25.18 16.14 -8.21
CA THR A 69 -25.82 16.88 -7.12
C THR A 69 -26.66 15.97 -6.22
N GLU A 70 -27.40 15.02 -6.80
CA GLU A 70 -28.15 14.02 -6.05
C GLU A 70 -27.21 13.02 -5.36
N ALA A 71 -26.14 12.60 -6.03
CA ALA A 71 -25.12 11.74 -5.44
C ALA A 71 -24.49 12.39 -4.18
N VAL A 72 -24.11 13.68 -4.26
CA VAL A 72 -23.58 14.43 -3.11
C VAL A 72 -24.55 14.41 -1.93
N ARG A 73 -25.86 14.61 -2.16
CA ARG A 73 -26.86 14.56 -1.07
C ARG A 73 -26.93 13.19 -0.40
N LEU A 74 -26.80 12.10 -1.17
CA LEU A 74 -26.79 10.75 -0.60
C LEU A 74 -25.48 10.46 0.14
N TYR A 75 -24.34 10.87 -0.39
CA TYR A 75 -23.06 10.72 0.33
C TYR A 75 -23.02 11.55 1.61
N GLU A 76 -23.54 12.78 1.61
CA GLU A 76 -23.70 13.58 2.84
C GLU A 76 -24.60 12.88 3.85
N LYS A 77 -25.69 12.25 3.40
CA LYS A 77 -26.56 11.47 4.27
C LYS A 77 -25.79 10.28 4.87
N ALA A 78 -25.06 9.52 4.05
CA ALA A 78 -24.24 8.40 4.52
C ALA A 78 -23.18 8.85 5.53
N TYR A 79 -22.47 9.96 5.25
CA TYR A 79 -21.47 10.52 6.16
C TYR A 79 -22.06 11.00 7.49
N ARG A 80 -23.29 11.55 7.49
CA ARG A 80 -23.97 11.91 8.75
C ARG A 80 -24.32 10.68 9.60
N LEU A 81 -24.55 9.52 8.98
CA LEU A 81 -24.84 8.27 9.69
C LEU A 81 -23.55 7.61 10.22
N ALA A 82 -22.47 7.64 9.43
CA ALA A 82 -21.15 7.12 9.81
C ALA A 82 -20.05 8.18 9.57
N PRO A 83 -19.87 9.13 10.50
CA PRO A 83 -18.86 10.19 10.36
C PRO A 83 -17.42 9.65 10.45
N ASP A 84 -17.23 8.48 11.06
CA ASP A 84 -15.92 7.84 11.20
C ASP A 84 -15.46 7.13 9.92
N ASP A 85 -16.37 6.91 8.95
CA ASP A 85 -16.03 6.29 7.68
C ASP A 85 -15.42 7.30 6.71
N ARG A 86 -14.07 7.34 6.71
CA ARG A 86 -13.27 8.16 5.80
C ARG A 86 -13.57 7.89 4.32
N ALA A 87 -13.99 6.67 3.95
CA ALA A 87 -14.29 6.34 2.55
C ALA A 87 -15.52 7.10 2.05
N ASN A 88 -16.56 7.22 2.88
CA ASN A 88 -17.76 7.99 2.52
C ASN A 88 -17.45 9.49 2.39
N PHE A 89 -16.60 10.02 3.25
CA PHE A 89 -16.14 11.41 3.15
C PHE A 89 -15.34 11.65 1.85
N ALA A 90 -14.42 10.76 1.51
CA ALA A 90 -13.64 10.86 0.27
C ALA A 90 -14.56 10.82 -0.97
N ARG A 91 -15.53 9.87 -1.01
CA ARG A 91 -16.53 9.78 -2.09
C ARG A 91 -17.36 11.05 -2.21
N MET A 92 -17.80 11.61 -1.08
CA MET A 92 -18.54 12.88 -1.05
C MET A 92 -17.74 14.02 -1.68
N ILE A 93 -16.46 14.19 -1.32
CA ILE A 93 -15.62 15.26 -1.88
C ILE A 93 -15.40 15.05 -3.39
N VAL A 94 -15.15 13.81 -3.83
CA VAL A 94 -15.01 13.49 -5.26
C VAL A 94 -16.30 13.84 -6.02
N ALA A 95 -17.48 13.52 -5.47
CA ALA A 95 -18.76 13.91 -6.03
C ALA A 95 -18.97 15.43 -6.08
N ARG A 96 -18.56 16.17 -5.05
CA ARG A 96 -18.59 17.64 -5.04
C ARG A 96 -17.67 18.25 -6.10
N ARG A 97 -16.48 17.67 -6.28
CA ARG A 97 -15.54 18.05 -7.35
C ARG A 97 -16.17 17.85 -8.73
N ALA A 98 -16.79 16.70 -8.97
CA ALA A 98 -17.48 16.41 -10.23
C ALA A 98 -18.69 17.32 -10.49
N ALA A 99 -19.42 17.70 -9.43
CA ALA A 99 -20.53 18.64 -9.50
C ALA A 99 -20.10 20.12 -9.68
N GLY A 100 -18.81 20.44 -9.58
CA GLY A 100 -18.33 21.82 -9.57
C GLY A 100 -18.69 22.60 -8.29
N LEU A 101 -19.03 21.90 -7.21
CA LEU A 101 -19.43 22.47 -5.91
C LEU A 101 -18.28 22.45 -4.88
N MET A 102 -17.03 22.33 -5.33
CA MET A 102 -15.87 22.15 -4.46
C MET A 102 -15.46 23.48 -3.83
N THR A 103 -15.49 23.56 -2.50
CA THR A 103 -14.96 24.69 -1.74
C THR A 103 -13.45 24.61 -1.60
N ASP A 104 -12.81 25.67 -1.10
CA ASP A 104 -11.37 25.65 -0.80
C ASP A 104 -11.04 24.66 0.34
N SER A 105 -11.92 24.54 1.34
CA SER A 105 -11.77 23.54 2.42
C SER A 105 -11.86 22.12 1.88
N ASP A 106 -12.77 21.86 0.94
CA ASP A 106 -12.93 20.54 0.32
C ASP A 106 -11.69 20.20 -0.52
N ARG A 107 -11.06 21.19 -1.16
CA ARG A 107 -9.81 21.02 -1.91
C ARG A 107 -8.65 20.63 -1.00
N GLU A 108 -8.50 21.33 0.12
CA GLU A 108 -7.46 21.04 1.11
C GLU A 108 -7.66 19.65 1.71
N ALA A 109 -8.89 19.32 2.12
CA ALA A 109 -9.22 18.00 2.63
C ALA A 109 -8.92 16.89 1.61
N LEU A 110 -9.26 17.10 0.33
CA LEU A 110 -8.93 16.14 -0.72
C LEU A 110 -7.41 15.96 -0.87
N SER A 111 -6.64 17.05 -0.77
CA SER A 111 -5.18 16.99 -0.90
C SER A 111 -4.55 16.14 0.20
N ILE A 112 -5.03 16.25 1.44
CA ILE A 112 -4.57 15.45 2.58
C ILE A 112 -4.91 13.97 2.36
N ILE A 113 -6.13 13.67 1.93
CA ILE A 113 -6.57 12.29 1.66
C ILE A 113 -5.76 11.66 0.52
N GLU A 114 -5.52 12.41 -0.56
CA GLU A 114 -4.72 11.95 -1.69
C GLU A 114 -3.25 11.74 -1.30
N GLU A 115 -2.69 12.60 -0.45
CA GLU A 115 -1.33 12.46 0.07
C GLU A 115 -1.20 11.21 0.97
N GLU A 116 -2.13 10.99 1.90
CA GLU A 116 -2.17 9.78 2.73
C GLU A 116 -2.28 8.52 1.85
N ARG A 117 -3.15 8.55 0.83
CA ARG A 117 -3.30 7.46 -0.14
C ARG A 117 -1.98 7.19 -0.88
N ARG A 118 -1.30 8.23 -1.38
CA ARG A 118 0.00 8.09 -2.05
C ARG A 118 1.07 7.52 -1.12
N ALA A 119 1.12 7.98 0.13
CA ALA A 119 2.04 7.48 1.14
C ALA A 119 1.79 5.99 1.45
N ASN A 120 0.52 5.59 1.56
CA ASN A 120 0.16 4.19 1.77
C ASN A 120 0.58 3.30 0.59
N VAL A 121 0.28 3.72 -0.64
CA VAL A 121 0.68 3.00 -1.87
C VAL A 121 2.20 2.87 -1.96
N ALA A 122 2.95 3.95 -1.67
CA ALA A 122 4.39 3.91 -1.62
C ALA A 122 4.92 2.95 -0.54
N SER A 123 4.26 2.90 0.63
CA SER A 123 4.59 1.96 1.71
C SER A 123 4.41 0.51 1.26
N VAL A 124 3.28 0.18 0.64
CA VAL A 124 3.01 -1.16 0.09
C VAL A 124 4.07 -1.54 -0.94
N PHE A 125 4.38 -0.68 -1.89
CA PHE A 125 5.41 -0.97 -2.90
C PHE A 125 6.81 -1.16 -2.30
N ARG A 126 7.15 -0.42 -1.24
CA ARG A 126 8.39 -0.65 -0.48
C ARG A 126 8.37 -2.02 0.22
N GLY A 127 7.27 -2.37 0.87
CA GLY A 127 7.09 -3.68 1.52
C GLY A 127 7.24 -4.82 0.54
N VAL A 128 6.60 -4.74 -0.62
CA VAL A 128 6.69 -5.72 -1.71
C VAL A 128 8.12 -5.83 -2.24
N ARG A 129 8.80 -4.70 -2.48
CA ARG A 129 10.20 -4.70 -2.94
C ARG A 129 11.10 -5.37 -1.90
N LEU A 130 10.92 -5.07 -0.62
CA LEU A 130 11.69 -5.67 0.47
C LEU A 130 11.42 -7.18 0.57
N GLY A 131 10.15 -7.61 0.48
CA GLY A 131 9.78 -9.02 0.48
C GLY A 131 10.41 -9.80 -0.68
N VAL A 132 10.47 -9.22 -1.88
CA VAL A 132 11.19 -9.82 -3.02
C VAL A 132 12.68 -9.95 -2.74
N ILE A 133 13.34 -8.92 -2.18
CA ILE A 133 14.77 -8.97 -1.85
C ILE A 133 15.04 -10.04 -0.78
N GLN A 134 14.28 -10.02 0.32
CA GLN A 134 14.42 -10.98 1.42
C GLN A 134 14.12 -12.42 0.96
N SER A 135 13.17 -12.61 0.05
CA SER A 135 12.90 -13.95 -0.51
C SER A 135 14.09 -14.51 -1.28
N ARG A 136 14.82 -13.65 -2.02
CA ARG A 136 16.03 -14.06 -2.74
C ARG A 136 17.18 -14.38 -1.79
N GLU A 137 17.32 -13.61 -0.73
CA GLU A 137 18.30 -13.88 0.33
C GLU A 137 18.02 -15.22 1.02
N ALA A 138 16.77 -15.48 1.40
CA ALA A 138 16.34 -16.76 1.97
C ALA A 138 16.64 -17.94 1.03
N LEU A 139 16.40 -17.79 -0.28
CA LEU A 139 16.80 -18.79 -1.28
C LEU A 139 18.32 -18.99 -1.37
N GLY A 140 19.13 -17.96 -1.12
CA GLY A 140 20.58 -18.06 -1.04
C GLY A 140 21.05 -18.91 0.13
N VAL A 141 20.33 -18.84 1.26
CA VAL A 141 20.57 -19.65 2.47
C VAL A 141 19.98 -21.07 2.34
N GLY A 142 19.09 -21.30 1.37
CA GLY A 142 18.39 -22.57 1.16
C GLY A 142 17.08 -22.70 1.93
N ASP A 143 16.60 -21.61 2.55
CA ASP A 143 15.29 -21.58 3.23
C ASP A 143 14.17 -21.27 2.23
N ILE A 144 13.71 -22.32 1.56
CA ILE A 144 12.65 -22.24 0.54
C ILE A 144 11.31 -21.84 1.19
N ALA A 145 11.02 -22.33 2.40
CA ALA A 145 9.75 -22.07 3.08
C ALA A 145 9.59 -20.60 3.46
N LEU A 146 10.67 -19.97 3.96
CA LEU A 146 10.68 -18.54 4.24
C LEU A 146 10.50 -17.72 2.96
N ALA A 147 11.21 -18.07 1.89
CA ALA A 147 11.10 -17.38 0.61
C ALA A 147 9.66 -17.38 0.07
N GLU A 148 8.96 -18.52 0.15
CA GLU A 148 7.56 -18.61 -0.25
C GLU A 148 6.64 -17.74 0.59
N ARG A 149 6.81 -17.77 1.91
CA ARG A 149 5.99 -16.96 2.81
C ARG A 149 6.13 -15.47 2.52
N LEU A 150 7.37 -15.02 2.26
CA LEU A 150 7.66 -13.62 1.90
C LEU A 150 7.01 -13.23 0.57
N VAL A 151 7.10 -14.09 -0.45
CA VAL A 151 6.43 -13.84 -1.74
C VAL A 151 4.91 -13.84 -1.59
N ALA A 152 4.34 -14.77 -0.81
CA ALA A 152 2.90 -14.83 -0.56
C ALA A 152 2.39 -13.58 0.17
N ASN A 153 3.10 -13.10 1.18
CA ASN A 153 2.76 -11.86 1.89
C ASN A 153 2.82 -10.65 0.94
N ALA A 154 3.87 -10.53 0.13
CA ALA A 154 3.99 -9.46 -0.84
C ALA A 154 2.86 -9.47 -1.90
N GLU A 155 2.40 -10.65 -2.31
CA GLU A 155 1.23 -10.76 -3.19
C GLU A 155 -0.07 -10.37 -2.51
N PHE A 156 -0.23 -10.73 -1.24
CA PHE A 156 -1.38 -10.31 -0.45
C PHE A 156 -1.43 -8.78 -0.35
N ASP A 157 -0.30 -8.14 -0.06
CA ASP A 157 -0.20 -6.67 0.01
C ASP A 157 -0.54 -6.02 -1.35
N LEU A 158 -0.04 -6.56 -2.47
CA LEU A 158 -0.38 -6.05 -3.80
C LEU A 158 -1.84 -6.20 -4.17
N ARG A 159 -2.51 -7.28 -3.73
CA ARG A 159 -3.96 -7.47 -3.97
C ARG A 159 -4.81 -6.49 -3.19
N GLY A 160 -4.29 -5.94 -2.09
CA GLY A 160 -4.95 -4.89 -1.31
C GLY A 160 -4.88 -3.50 -1.96
N LEU A 161 -4.10 -3.31 -3.03
CA LEU A 161 -4.03 -2.03 -3.72
C LEU A 161 -5.32 -1.76 -4.52
N PRO A 162 -5.76 -0.48 -4.57
CA PRO A 162 -6.84 -0.06 -5.47
C PRO A 162 -6.56 -0.43 -6.93
N SER A 163 -7.59 -0.85 -7.65
CA SER A 163 -7.47 -1.30 -9.06
C SER A 163 -6.96 -0.25 -10.04
N GLU A 164 -7.08 1.05 -9.71
CA GLU A 164 -6.56 2.16 -10.51
C GLU A 164 -5.02 2.22 -10.54
N ILE A 165 -4.35 1.50 -9.64
CA ILE A 165 -2.89 1.56 -9.48
C ILE A 165 -2.26 0.46 -10.31
N ASP A 166 -1.40 0.84 -11.27
CA ASP A 166 -0.65 -0.12 -12.06
C ASP A 166 0.41 -0.84 -11.21
N ALA A 167 0.06 -2.03 -10.73
CA ALA A 167 0.94 -2.93 -10.00
C ALA A 167 1.68 -3.93 -10.91
N THR A 168 1.50 -3.87 -12.24
CA THR A 168 2.05 -4.83 -13.21
C THR A 168 3.57 -5.04 -13.06
N PRO A 169 4.40 -3.99 -12.89
CA PRO A 169 5.85 -4.17 -12.74
C PRO A 169 6.23 -5.00 -11.51
N TYR A 170 5.44 -4.93 -10.42
CA TYR A 170 5.69 -5.67 -9.19
C TYR A 170 5.20 -7.12 -9.28
N TRP A 171 4.07 -7.35 -9.94
CA TRP A 171 3.58 -8.70 -10.26
C TRP A 171 4.59 -9.50 -11.11
N ARG A 172 5.22 -8.87 -12.10
CA ARG A 172 6.29 -9.50 -12.90
C ARG A 172 7.47 -9.93 -12.02
N LYS A 173 7.88 -9.10 -11.06
CA LYS A 173 8.97 -9.40 -10.12
C LYS A 173 8.63 -10.57 -9.19
N LEU A 174 7.40 -10.61 -8.65
CA LEU A 174 6.93 -11.72 -7.80
C LEU A 174 6.82 -13.03 -8.59
N THR A 175 6.34 -12.96 -9.83
CA THR A 175 6.28 -14.13 -10.73
C THR A 175 7.69 -14.67 -11.00
N ALA A 176 8.66 -13.80 -11.24
CA ALA A 176 10.06 -14.21 -11.39
C ALA A 176 10.62 -14.85 -10.11
N ALA A 177 10.30 -14.31 -8.93
CA ALA A 177 10.67 -14.90 -7.65
C ALA A 177 10.07 -16.31 -7.48
N ARG A 178 8.78 -16.50 -7.80
CA ARG A 178 8.14 -17.83 -7.81
C ARG A 178 8.84 -18.83 -8.73
N LYS A 179 9.20 -18.42 -9.95
CA LYS A 179 9.94 -19.30 -10.88
C LYS A 179 11.28 -19.73 -10.28
N LEU A 180 11.98 -18.84 -9.57
CA LEU A 180 13.23 -19.19 -8.87
C LEU A 180 13.00 -20.17 -7.71
N ILE A 181 11.95 -19.97 -6.92
CA ILE A 181 11.55 -20.90 -5.86
C ILE A 181 11.25 -22.29 -6.43
N ALA A 182 10.47 -22.37 -7.52
CA ALA A 182 10.13 -23.63 -8.18
C ALA A 182 11.38 -24.37 -8.67
N ARG A 183 12.29 -23.69 -9.37
CA ARG A 183 13.58 -24.25 -9.80
C ARG A 183 14.39 -24.79 -8.63
N LYS A 184 14.45 -24.05 -7.51
CA LYS A 184 15.18 -24.48 -6.30
C LYS A 184 14.56 -25.68 -5.60
N ARG A 185 13.27 -25.95 -5.78
CA ARG A 185 12.62 -27.18 -5.32
C ARG A 185 12.96 -28.42 -6.14
N GLY A 186 13.69 -28.27 -7.25
CA GLY A 186 13.83 -29.35 -8.24
C GLY A 186 12.54 -29.61 -9.00
N HIS A 187 11.58 -28.68 -8.95
CA HIS A 187 10.42 -28.69 -9.82
C HIS A 187 10.76 -27.80 -11.00
N ASP A 188 11.22 -28.39 -12.10
CA ASP A 188 11.32 -27.65 -13.35
C ASP A 188 9.93 -27.11 -13.66
N PRO A 189 9.74 -25.78 -13.71
CA PRO A 189 8.45 -25.22 -14.05
C PRO A 189 8.18 -25.64 -15.50
N VAL A 190 7.40 -26.69 -15.70
CA VAL A 190 6.89 -27.08 -17.01
C VAL A 190 6.16 -25.84 -17.52
N ASP A 191 6.73 -25.21 -18.56
CA ASP A 191 6.23 -23.96 -19.10
C ASP A 191 4.76 -24.15 -19.48
N ALA A 192 3.86 -23.58 -18.69
CA ALA A 192 2.41 -23.65 -18.92
C ALA A 192 1.96 -22.82 -20.15
N SER A 193 2.87 -22.52 -21.09
CA SER A 193 2.58 -21.87 -22.36
C SER A 193 2.07 -22.83 -23.45
N ASP A 194 2.18 -24.15 -23.27
CA ASP A 194 1.84 -25.12 -24.33
C ASP A 194 0.34 -25.49 -24.39
N GLY A 195 -0.53 -24.70 -23.75
CA GLY A 195 -1.99 -24.87 -23.77
C GLY A 195 -2.74 -23.86 -24.66
N ALA A 196 -2.06 -22.98 -25.40
CA ALA A 196 -2.71 -22.16 -26.40
C ALA A 196 -3.07 -23.05 -27.61
N VAL A 197 -4.34 -23.45 -27.68
CA VAL A 197 -4.97 -24.11 -28.83
C VAL A 197 -4.52 -23.38 -30.10
N ALA A 198 -3.78 -24.09 -30.95
CA ALA A 198 -3.35 -23.59 -32.24
C ALA A 198 -4.58 -23.13 -33.05
N GLU A 199 -4.74 -21.83 -33.24
CA GLU A 199 -5.61 -21.31 -34.28
C GLU A 199 -5.09 -21.81 -35.64
N PRO A 200 -5.97 -22.30 -36.54
CA PRO A 200 -5.56 -22.81 -37.83
C PRO A 200 -4.93 -21.68 -38.65
N SER A 201 -3.66 -21.84 -39.02
CA SER A 201 -2.94 -20.88 -39.86
C SER A 201 -3.69 -20.64 -41.18
N PRO A 202 -3.85 -19.38 -41.62
CA PRO A 202 -4.41 -19.08 -42.93
C PRO A 202 -3.47 -19.55 -44.03
N THR A 203 -3.99 -20.38 -44.94
CA THR A 203 -3.36 -20.84 -46.18
C THR A 203 -2.74 -19.69 -46.96
N ARG A 204 -1.40 -19.59 -46.93
CA ARG A 204 -0.61 -18.62 -47.68
C ARG A 204 -0.53 -19.07 -49.14
N MET A 205 -1.21 -18.35 -50.03
CA MET A 205 -1.05 -18.51 -51.47
C MET A 205 0.34 -18.06 -51.91
N ALA A 206 1.01 -18.90 -52.70
CA ALA A 206 2.32 -18.66 -53.29
C ALA A 206 2.23 -17.62 -54.43
N PRO A 207 3.17 -16.67 -54.52
CA PRO A 207 3.40 -15.93 -55.75
C PRO A 207 4.39 -16.67 -56.67
N SER A 208 4.02 -16.67 -57.95
CA SER A 208 4.72 -17.24 -59.09
C SER A 208 6.04 -16.55 -59.42
N ALA A 209 6.97 -17.33 -59.97
CA ALA A 209 8.26 -16.93 -60.51
C ALA A 209 8.16 -16.05 -61.77
N GLN A 210 9.01 -15.02 -61.82
CA GLN A 210 9.59 -14.24 -62.94
C GLN A 210 10.09 -12.94 -62.27
N ASP A 211 11.38 -12.59 -62.21
CA ASP A 211 12.33 -12.42 -63.31
C ASP A 211 13.78 -12.66 -62.89
N VAL A 212 14.52 -13.17 -63.87
CA VAL A 212 15.97 -13.27 -63.98
C VAL A 212 16.48 -12.03 -64.70
N LEU A 213 17.62 -11.46 -64.28
CA LEU A 213 18.72 -10.86 -65.09
C LEU A 213 19.79 -10.31 -64.11
N LEU A 214 20.94 -10.97 -63.94
CA LEU A 214 22.23 -10.72 -64.65
C LEU A 214 22.74 -9.27 -64.52
N LEU A 215 23.83 -9.02 -63.80
CA LEU A 215 25.20 -9.13 -64.31
C LEU A 215 26.24 -8.72 -63.25
N ASP A 216 27.42 -9.30 -63.42
CA ASP A 216 28.69 -9.13 -62.71
C ASP A 216 29.16 -7.68 -62.58
N ASP A 217 29.92 -7.35 -61.51
CA ASP A 217 31.27 -6.81 -61.71
C ASP A 217 32.15 -6.84 -60.46
N LEU A 218 33.44 -7.06 -60.71
CA LEU A 218 34.55 -7.24 -59.78
C LEU A 218 35.01 -5.91 -59.15
N GLY A 219 35.54 -5.96 -57.93
CA GLY A 219 36.20 -4.81 -57.30
C GLY A 219 36.95 -5.18 -56.02
N GLU A 220 38.23 -5.51 -56.18
CA GLU A 220 39.22 -5.82 -55.14
C GLU A 220 39.96 -4.55 -54.66
N ALA A 221 40.36 -4.56 -53.37
CA ALA A 221 41.21 -3.60 -52.63
C ALA A 221 40.55 -2.22 -52.33
N ASP A 222 40.60 -1.61 -51.13
CA ASP A 222 41.77 -1.35 -50.30
C ASP A 222 41.35 -0.81 -48.90
N ALA A 223 42.34 -0.65 -48.02
CA ALA A 223 42.24 -0.43 -46.57
C ALA A 223 41.63 0.90 -46.07
N ALA A 224 41.23 0.84 -44.78
CA ALA A 224 41.24 1.91 -43.75
C ALA A 224 39.95 2.73 -43.48
N ALA A 225 39.16 2.27 -42.51
CA ALA A 225 38.74 3.01 -41.30
C ALA A 225 37.82 2.11 -40.45
N PRO A 226 37.91 2.09 -39.10
CA PRO A 226 36.98 1.35 -38.26
C PRO A 226 35.64 2.09 -38.21
N THR A 227 34.78 1.87 -39.21
CA THR A 227 33.37 2.18 -39.09
C THR A 227 32.75 1.14 -38.17
N SER A 228 32.20 1.60 -37.05
CA SER A 228 31.47 0.79 -36.08
C SER A 228 30.39 -0.01 -36.79
N LYS A 229 30.61 -1.32 -36.96
CA LYS A 229 29.57 -2.23 -37.43
C LYS A 229 28.41 -2.16 -36.44
N PRO A 230 27.18 -1.84 -36.87
CA PRO A 230 26.03 -1.93 -35.99
C PRO A 230 25.91 -3.39 -35.53
N ILE A 231 25.91 -3.58 -34.21
CA ILE A 231 25.66 -4.88 -33.60
C ILE A 231 24.16 -5.14 -33.83
N VAL A 232 23.86 -5.96 -34.83
CA VAL A 232 22.50 -6.46 -35.07
C VAL A 232 22.21 -7.48 -33.96
N VAL A 233 21.50 -7.05 -32.93
CA VAL A 233 20.96 -7.96 -31.91
C VAL A 233 19.68 -8.55 -32.49
N ASP A 234 19.76 -9.78 -32.97
CA ASP A 234 18.61 -10.55 -33.46
C ASP A 234 17.72 -10.94 -32.26
N LEU A 235 16.84 -10.03 -31.84
CA LEU A 235 15.76 -10.33 -30.92
C LEU A 235 14.60 -10.88 -31.76
N ALA A 236 14.49 -12.20 -31.83
CA ALA A 236 13.34 -12.89 -32.41
C ALA A 236 12.05 -12.45 -31.69
N SER A 237 11.38 -11.46 -32.24
CA SER A 237 10.08 -10.95 -31.81
C SER A 237 9.23 -10.76 -33.06
N ASP A 238 8.13 -11.50 -33.16
CA ASP A 238 7.23 -11.59 -34.32
C ASP A 238 6.44 -10.30 -34.64
N SER A 239 6.84 -9.15 -34.09
CA SER A 239 6.26 -7.84 -34.38
C SER A 239 7.06 -7.14 -35.48
N ASN A 240 6.56 -7.21 -36.71
CA ASN A 240 7.15 -6.64 -37.93
C ASN A 240 7.12 -5.09 -38.00
N THR A 241 7.22 -4.41 -36.86
CA THR A 241 7.46 -2.97 -36.76
C THR A 241 8.91 -2.80 -36.34
N GLY A 242 9.80 -2.70 -37.34
CA GLY A 242 11.21 -2.36 -37.13
C GLY A 242 11.34 -0.92 -36.65
N GLU A 243 11.04 -0.70 -35.37
CA GLU A 243 11.34 0.55 -34.69
C GLU A 243 12.86 0.58 -34.47
N ILE A 244 13.54 1.47 -35.19
CA ILE A 244 14.97 1.73 -35.02
C ILE A 244 15.11 2.43 -33.66
N ILE A 245 15.39 1.69 -32.61
CA ILE A 245 15.66 2.25 -31.29
C ILE A 245 17.03 2.93 -31.36
N ASP A 246 17.04 4.24 -31.14
CA ASP A 246 18.28 5.02 -31.05
C ASP A 246 19.12 4.50 -29.87
N VAL A 247 20.33 4.05 -30.17
CA VAL A 247 21.27 3.51 -29.18
C VAL A 247 21.62 4.58 -28.14
N ASP A 248 21.68 5.86 -28.55
CA ASP A 248 21.99 6.96 -27.65
C ASP A 248 20.84 7.23 -26.67
N GLU A 249 19.59 7.06 -27.12
CA GLU A 249 18.41 7.17 -26.24
C GLU A 249 18.36 6.02 -25.22
N LEU A 250 18.69 4.80 -25.65
CA LEU A 250 18.80 3.64 -24.76
C LEU A 250 19.90 3.87 -23.71
N LEU A 251 21.06 4.38 -24.14
CA LEU A 251 22.18 4.67 -23.24
C LEU A 251 21.79 5.77 -22.23
N ALA A 252 21.15 6.85 -22.69
CA ALA A 252 20.63 7.90 -21.83
C ALA A 252 19.56 7.40 -20.84
N ALA A 253 18.69 6.47 -21.25
CA ALA A 253 17.72 5.85 -20.36
C ALA A 253 18.40 4.99 -19.28
N THR A 254 19.45 4.23 -19.64
CA THR A 254 20.22 3.45 -18.65
C THR A 254 20.99 4.33 -17.67
N GLN A 255 21.57 5.44 -18.13
CA GLN A 255 22.24 6.42 -17.27
C GLN A 255 21.25 7.07 -16.29
N ARG A 256 20.09 7.55 -16.77
CA ARG A 256 19.01 8.09 -15.92
C ARG A 256 18.57 7.10 -14.85
N ARG A 257 18.48 5.81 -15.20
CA ARG A 257 18.14 4.75 -14.23
C ARG A 257 19.23 4.55 -13.17
N LEU A 258 20.50 4.55 -13.57
CA LEU A 258 21.63 4.45 -12.62
C LEU A 258 21.72 5.66 -11.68
N GLU A 259 21.45 6.86 -12.19
CA GLU A 259 21.38 8.07 -11.38
C GLU A 259 20.23 8.00 -10.36
N TYR A 260 19.05 7.57 -10.80
CA TYR A 260 17.91 7.34 -9.91
C TYR A 260 18.23 6.35 -8.79
N ASP A 261 18.86 5.21 -9.11
CA ASP A 261 19.22 4.21 -8.10
C ASP A 261 20.25 4.78 -7.08
N ARG A 262 21.21 5.59 -7.53
CA ARG A 262 22.17 6.28 -6.64
C ARG A 262 21.51 7.30 -5.73
N ASP A 263 20.58 8.09 -6.25
CA ASP A 263 19.86 9.09 -5.45
C ASP A 263 18.91 8.42 -4.46
N LEU A 264 18.31 7.29 -4.82
CA LEU A 264 17.52 6.47 -3.90
C LEU A 264 18.39 5.92 -2.76
N ASP A 265 19.58 5.40 -3.05
CA ASP A 265 20.50 4.91 -2.03
C ASP A 265 20.97 6.02 -1.08
N ARG A 266 21.23 7.23 -1.62
CA ARG A 266 21.54 8.43 -0.80
C ARG A 266 20.37 8.82 0.10
N ALA A 267 19.14 8.81 -0.41
CA ALA A 267 17.95 9.12 0.38
C ALA A 267 17.73 8.10 1.51
N ILE A 268 17.96 6.81 1.23
CA ILE A 268 17.90 5.75 2.26
C ILE A 268 18.98 5.96 3.32
N ALA A 269 20.20 6.31 2.91
CA ALA A 269 21.30 6.60 3.84
C ALA A 269 21.00 7.82 4.73
N ALA A 270 20.47 8.89 4.15
CA ALA A 270 20.07 10.10 4.89
C ALA A 270 18.96 9.80 5.91
N ALA A 271 17.91 9.07 5.51
CA ALA A 271 16.84 8.68 6.42
C ALA A 271 17.33 7.81 7.60
N ARG A 272 18.30 6.91 7.35
CA ARG A 272 18.94 6.13 8.42
C ARG A 272 19.75 7.02 9.36
N ALA A 273 20.46 8.02 8.84
CA ALA A 273 21.23 8.96 9.66
C ALA A 273 20.32 9.80 10.57
N ASP A 274 19.21 10.31 10.03
CA ASP A 274 18.21 11.07 10.81
C ASP A 274 17.60 10.20 11.92
N MET A 275 17.21 8.96 11.62
CA MET A 275 16.71 8.04 12.64
C MET A 275 17.73 7.79 13.76
N LEU A 276 19.02 7.65 13.43
CA LEU A 276 20.08 7.47 14.42
C LEU A 276 20.32 8.73 15.25
N LEU A 277 20.24 9.91 14.64
CA LEU A 277 20.32 11.20 15.34
C LEU A 277 19.15 11.38 16.31
N THR A 278 17.91 11.15 15.87
CA THR A 278 16.74 11.22 16.75
C THR A 278 16.81 10.20 17.89
N ALA A 279 17.31 9.00 17.63
CA ALA A 279 17.53 8.00 18.67
C ALA A 279 18.62 8.43 19.67
N ALA A 280 19.70 9.07 19.20
CA ALA A 280 20.76 9.60 20.04
C ALA A 280 20.27 10.80 20.89
N GLU A 281 19.48 11.71 20.31
CA GLU A 281 18.83 12.81 21.03
C GLU A 281 17.85 12.31 22.09
N ALA A 282 17.06 11.28 21.78
CA ALA A 282 16.16 10.65 22.75
C ALA A 282 16.91 9.90 23.87
N ALA A 283 18.17 9.52 23.65
CA ALA A 283 19.02 8.86 24.65
C ALA A 283 19.81 9.87 25.51
N LEU A 284 19.95 11.12 25.06
CA LEU A 284 20.57 12.16 25.86
C LEU A 284 19.68 12.50 27.06
N PRO A 285 20.23 12.57 28.29
CA PRO A 285 19.48 13.12 29.40
C PRO A 285 19.14 14.58 29.06
N PRO A 286 17.89 15.03 29.29
CA PRO A 286 17.47 16.38 29.04
C PRO A 286 18.33 17.29 29.93
N ASP A 287 18.75 18.39 29.33
CA ASP A 287 19.71 19.31 29.92
C ASP A 287 19.25 19.75 31.32
N ALA A 288 20.16 19.70 32.29
CA ALA A 288 19.90 19.96 33.70
C ALA A 288 19.44 21.41 33.99
N ASN A 289 19.40 22.26 32.97
CA ASN A 289 19.01 23.66 33.05
C ASN A 289 17.50 23.90 32.83
N GLY A 290 16.72 22.90 32.37
CA GLY A 290 15.27 23.00 32.28
C GLY A 290 14.62 22.35 33.50
N GLY A 291 14.04 23.14 34.42
CA GLY A 291 13.55 22.73 35.76
C GLY A 291 12.42 21.69 35.86
N MET A 292 12.31 20.75 34.93
CA MET A 292 11.53 19.53 35.12
C MET A 292 12.38 18.49 35.85
N THR A 293 12.11 18.30 37.14
CA THR A 293 12.60 17.16 37.90
C THR A 293 11.83 15.91 37.50
N PHE A 294 12.44 15.05 36.69
CA PHE A 294 11.87 13.74 36.38
C PHE A 294 12.08 12.76 37.54
N PRO A 295 11.19 11.76 37.70
CA PRO A 295 11.38 10.69 38.67
C PRO A 295 12.72 9.97 38.46
N PRO A 296 13.40 9.52 39.53
CA PRO A 296 14.70 8.84 39.43
C PRO A 296 14.64 7.52 38.64
N ASP A 297 13.45 6.97 38.41
CA ASP A 297 13.22 5.75 37.64
C ASP A 297 12.92 5.99 36.14
N TRP A 298 13.02 7.24 35.67
CA TRP A 298 12.68 7.59 34.29
C TRP A 298 13.55 6.86 33.25
N ALA A 299 14.87 6.79 33.46
CA ALA A 299 15.76 6.06 32.56
C ALA A 299 15.37 4.56 32.46
N GLU A 300 14.96 3.94 33.58
CA GLU A 300 14.51 2.56 33.61
C GLU A 300 13.15 2.38 32.91
N LYS A 301 12.21 3.31 33.11
CA LYS A 301 10.90 3.30 32.44
C LYS A 301 11.01 3.52 30.93
N SER A 302 11.89 4.42 30.49
CA SER A 302 12.16 4.66 29.07
C SER A 302 12.84 3.46 28.43
N ALA A 303 13.80 2.84 29.12
CA ALA A 303 14.44 1.60 28.67
C ALA A 303 13.48 0.39 28.62
N ARG A 304 12.48 0.34 29.51
CA ARG A 304 11.39 -0.65 29.45
C ARG A 304 10.45 -0.39 28.27
N ARG A 305 10.14 0.88 27.96
CA ARG A 305 9.32 1.26 26.78
C ARG A 305 10.04 1.05 25.45
N SER A 306 11.37 1.17 25.42
CA SER A 306 12.17 0.98 24.19
C SER A 306 12.57 -0.47 23.92
N LYS A 307 12.20 -1.42 24.78
CA LYS A 307 12.22 -2.85 24.44
C LYS A 307 11.08 -3.19 23.48
N TYR A 308 11.18 -2.65 22.27
CA TYR A 308 10.54 -3.19 21.09
C TYR A 308 11.12 -4.59 20.87
N ARG A 309 10.34 -5.61 21.18
CA ARG A 309 10.61 -6.98 20.79
C ARG A 309 9.46 -7.44 19.91
N ASP A 310 9.78 -7.73 18.65
CA ASP A 310 8.89 -8.39 17.69
C ASP A 310 7.59 -7.64 17.31
N GLY A 311 7.61 -6.30 17.30
CA GLY A 311 6.58 -5.50 16.60
C GLY A 311 5.17 -5.54 17.19
N VAL A 312 4.98 -5.92 18.45
CA VAL A 312 3.68 -5.90 19.16
C VAL A 312 3.75 -5.01 20.40
N ILE A 313 2.73 -4.19 20.62
CA ILE A 313 2.57 -3.33 21.82
C ILE A 313 2.06 -4.21 22.97
N TYR A 314 2.76 -4.19 24.10
CA TYR A 314 2.24 -4.58 25.41
C TYR A 314 2.06 -3.33 26.27
#